data_AF-A0A370C8N0-F1
#
_entry.id   AF-A0A370C8N0-F1
#
_cell.length_a   1.000
_cell.length_b   1.000
_cell.length_c   1.000
_cell.angle_alpha   90.00
_cell.angle_beta   90.00
_cell.angle_gamma   90.00
#
_symmetry.space_group_name_H-M   'P 1'
#
loop_
_entity.id
_entity.type
_entity.pdbx_description
1 polymer ?
#
loop_
_entity_poly.entity_id
_entity_poly.type
_entity_poly.pdbx_seq_one_letter_code
_entity_poly.pdbx_strand_id
1 'polypeptide(L)'
;MHKHASKLPSWDKLFTSSSTELRDLGIEPARQRRYLLRKMDKFRQGIYGPGGDLENVVDGVAQLRVVEVPTLNKETSHPLNSSATLSPGMKRVIVNIAPDASEYTHDPTKPLKKFARMKITAGSAISGPYLQPIKGTNGSAALIKVEEGMWEDKLGQKVDGGERRRAEVRAKKRSEERKKGV
;
A
#
# COMPACT_ATOMS: atom_id res chain seq x y z
N MET A 1 -13.22 6.31 -7.87
CA MET A 1 -14.08 5.18 -8.27
C MET A 1 -15.19 4.90 -7.28
N HIS A 2 -15.04 5.25 -6.00
CA HIS A 2 -16.03 4.97 -4.94
C HIS A 2 -17.47 5.38 -5.31
N LYS A 3 -17.64 6.52 -5.99
CA LYS A 3 -18.94 7.04 -6.46
C LYS A 3 -19.76 6.09 -7.34
N HIS A 4 -19.11 5.13 -8.00
CA HIS A 4 -19.77 4.17 -8.89
C HIS A 4 -20.00 2.80 -8.25
N ALA A 5 -19.65 2.61 -6.96
CA ALA A 5 -19.77 1.33 -6.27
C ALA A 5 -21.21 0.79 -6.29
N SER A 6 -22.21 1.66 -6.08
CA SER A 6 -23.63 1.27 -6.10
C SER A 6 -24.14 0.79 -7.47
N LYS A 7 -23.41 1.07 -8.55
CA LYS A 7 -23.78 0.66 -9.91
C LYS A 7 -23.33 -0.76 -10.25
N LEU A 8 -22.48 -1.35 -9.40
CA LEU A 8 -21.93 -2.69 -9.57
C LEU A 8 -22.66 -3.63 -8.61
N PRO A 9 -23.51 -4.54 -9.12
CA PRO A 9 -24.40 -5.32 -8.28
C PRO A 9 -23.68 -6.44 -7.51
N SER A 10 -22.59 -7.00 -8.05
CA SER A 10 -21.86 -8.10 -7.43
C SER A 10 -20.38 -8.11 -7.82
N TRP A 11 -19.59 -8.84 -7.03
CA TRP A 11 -18.16 -9.06 -7.29
C TRP A 11 -17.94 -9.82 -8.60
N ASP A 12 -18.74 -10.85 -8.87
CA ASP A 12 -18.61 -11.62 -10.12
C ASP A 12 -18.95 -10.77 -11.33
N LYS A 13 -19.97 -9.90 -11.21
CA LYS A 13 -20.34 -8.99 -12.29
C LYS A 13 -19.22 -7.99 -12.57
N LEU A 14 -18.50 -7.52 -11.55
CA LEU A 14 -17.33 -6.66 -11.74
C LEU A 14 -16.32 -7.30 -12.70
N PHE A 15 -15.97 -8.58 -12.49
CA PHE A 15 -14.96 -9.25 -13.31
C PHE A 15 -15.47 -9.63 -14.70
N THR A 16 -16.74 -9.95 -14.86
CA THR A 16 -17.29 -10.41 -16.14
C THR A 16 -17.70 -9.26 -17.06
N SER A 17 -17.90 -8.05 -16.54
CA SER A 17 -18.43 -6.92 -17.32
C SER A 17 -17.47 -6.41 -18.41
N SER A 18 -18.02 -6.22 -19.61
CA SER A 18 -17.32 -5.61 -20.74
C SER A 18 -17.31 -4.07 -20.69
N SER A 19 -16.48 -3.42 -21.53
CA SER A 19 -16.41 -1.95 -21.57
C SER A 19 -17.74 -1.27 -21.94
N THR A 20 -18.52 -1.90 -22.83
CA THR A 20 -19.85 -1.44 -23.25
C THR A 20 -20.85 -1.58 -22.10
N GLU A 21 -20.89 -2.71 -21.41
CA GLU A 21 -21.77 -2.88 -20.24
C GLU A 21 -21.46 -1.88 -19.13
N LEU A 22 -20.18 -1.63 -18.84
CA LEU A 22 -19.78 -0.61 -17.87
C LEU A 22 -20.22 0.81 -18.30
N ARG A 23 -20.31 1.07 -19.61
CA ARG A 23 -20.85 2.33 -20.16
C ARG A 23 -22.33 2.46 -19.86
N ASP A 24 -23.08 1.39 -20.12
CA ASP A 24 -24.54 1.36 -20.00
C ASP A 24 -24.97 1.45 -18.52
N LEU A 25 -24.16 0.89 -17.61
CA LEU A 25 -24.29 1.13 -16.16
C LEU A 25 -23.96 2.58 -15.74
N GLY A 26 -23.46 3.40 -16.67
CA GLY A 26 -23.16 4.83 -16.47
C GLY A 26 -21.85 5.07 -15.73
N ILE A 27 -20.86 4.19 -15.87
CA ILE A 27 -19.50 4.46 -15.40
C ILE A 27 -18.84 5.37 -16.44
N GLU A 28 -18.82 6.66 -16.16
CA GLU A 28 -18.26 7.68 -17.05
C GLU A 28 -17.41 8.65 -16.20
N PRO A 29 -16.35 9.27 -16.76
CA PRO A 29 -15.92 9.24 -18.16
C PRO A 29 -15.22 7.93 -18.58
N ALA A 30 -15.10 7.69 -19.89
CA ALA A 30 -14.40 6.53 -20.48
C ALA A 30 -13.01 6.21 -19.88
N ARG A 31 -12.28 7.23 -19.41
CA ARG A 31 -11.01 7.06 -18.70
C ARG A 31 -11.18 6.19 -17.45
N GLN A 32 -12.25 6.41 -16.69
CA GLN A 32 -12.55 5.68 -15.49
C GLN A 32 -12.85 4.20 -15.79
N ARG A 33 -13.61 3.92 -16.85
CA ARG A 33 -13.85 2.54 -17.32
C ARG A 33 -12.57 1.82 -17.70
N ARG A 34 -11.73 2.46 -18.52
CA ARG A 34 -10.42 1.89 -18.91
C ARG A 34 -9.51 1.66 -17.70
N TYR A 35 -9.55 2.58 -16.74
CA TYR A 35 -8.80 2.45 -15.50
C TYR A 35 -9.25 1.25 -14.66
N LEU A 36 -10.57 1.07 -14.52
CA LEU A 36 -11.18 -0.05 -13.80
C LEU A 36 -10.80 -1.40 -14.43
N LEU A 37 -11.01 -1.55 -15.74
CA LEU A 37 -10.66 -2.76 -16.49
C LEU A 37 -9.17 -3.13 -16.30
N ARG A 38 -8.28 -2.14 -16.42
CA ARG A 38 -6.85 -2.36 -16.19
C ARG A 38 -6.54 -2.81 -14.75
N LYS A 39 -7.27 -2.32 -13.76
CA LYS A 39 -7.10 -2.77 -12.36
C LYS A 39 -7.64 -4.19 -12.15
N MET A 40 -8.73 -4.55 -12.79
CA MET A 40 -9.27 -5.91 -12.79
C MET A 40 -8.29 -6.90 -13.41
N ASP A 41 -7.68 -6.57 -14.55
CA ASP A 41 -6.69 -7.43 -15.19
C ASP A 41 -5.44 -7.62 -14.33
N LYS A 42 -4.95 -6.54 -13.68
CA LYS A 42 -3.86 -6.64 -12.71
C LYS A 42 -4.21 -7.55 -11.53
N PHE A 43 -5.43 -7.46 -11.02
CA PHE A 43 -5.89 -8.31 -9.93
C PHE A 43 -5.90 -9.79 -10.34
N ARG A 44 -6.40 -10.12 -11.55
CA ARG A 44 -6.38 -11.48 -12.11
C ARG A 44 -4.97 -12.06 -12.24
N GLN A 45 -4.00 -11.20 -12.56
CA GLN A 45 -2.59 -11.58 -12.69
C GLN A 45 -1.88 -11.70 -11.32
N GLY A 46 -2.58 -11.47 -10.21
CA GLY A 46 -1.98 -11.45 -8.87
C GLY A 46 -1.06 -10.26 -8.61
N ILE A 47 -1.15 -9.21 -9.42
CA ILE A 47 -0.33 -7.99 -9.27
C ILE A 47 -1.06 -7.03 -8.32
N TYR A 48 -0.80 -7.22 -7.04
CA TYR A 48 -1.40 -6.41 -5.98
C TYR A 48 -0.57 -5.17 -5.64
N GLY A 49 -1.25 -4.17 -5.07
CA GLY A 49 -0.59 -3.01 -4.47
C GLY A 49 -0.15 -3.26 -3.03
N PRO A 50 0.31 -2.22 -2.30
CA PRO A 50 0.64 -2.34 -0.88
C PRO A 50 -0.48 -3.02 -0.09
N GLY A 51 -0.15 -4.10 0.61
CA GLY A 51 -1.08 -4.80 1.50
C GLY A 51 -2.03 -5.81 0.84
N GLY A 52 -1.96 -6.05 -0.47
CA GLY A 52 -2.87 -7.02 -1.10
C GLY A 52 -2.51 -8.49 -0.83
N ASP A 53 -1.26 -8.73 -0.44
CA ASP A 53 -0.70 -10.03 -0.11
C ASP A 53 -0.86 -10.38 1.40
N LEU A 54 -1.61 -9.57 2.15
CA LEU A 54 -1.90 -9.77 3.58
C LEU A 54 -3.02 -10.78 3.77
N GLU A 55 -2.80 -11.77 4.63
CA GLU A 55 -3.78 -12.82 4.94
C GLU A 55 -4.64 -12.48 6.16
N ASN A 56 -4.01 -12.05 7.26
CA ASN A 56 -4.71 -11.67 8.49
C ASN A 56 -5.14 -10.20 8.38
N VAL A 57 -6.40 -9.97 8.04
CA VAL A 57 -7.01 -8.63 7.96
C VAL A 57 -8.35 -8.67 8.69
N VAL A 58 -8.55 -7.78 9.66
CA VAL A 58 -9.79 -7.66 10.44
C VAL A 58 -10.30 -6.23 10.29
N ASP A 59 -11.55 -6.07 9.86
CA ASP A 59 -12.20 -4.76 9.65
C ASP A 59 -11.39 -3.78 8.77
N GLY A 60 -10.67 -4.31 7.78
CA GLY A 60 -9.82 -3.52 6.89
C GLY A 60 -8.55 -2.99 7.56
N VAL A 61 -8.13 -3.57 8.69
CA VAL A 61 -6.88 -3.28 9.38
C VAL A 61 -6.06 -4.57 9.49
N ALA A 62 -4.76 -4.46 9.23
CA ALA A 62 -3.81 -5.55 9.44
C ALA A 62 -2.62 -5.07 10.26
N GLN A 63 -2.04 -5.98 11.04
CA GLN A 63 -0.89 -5.71 11.89
C GLN A 63 0.36 -6.40 11.35
N LEU A 64 1.38 -5.61 11.04
CA LEU A 64 2.68 -6.09 10.65
C LEU A 64 3.66 -5.95 11.81
N ARG A 65 4.46 -6.99 12.05
CA ARG A 65 5.49 -6.99 13.11
C ARG A 65 6.80 -7.59 12.59
N VAL A 66 7.92 -7.06 13.05
CA VAL A 66 9.24 -7.64 12.83
C VAL A 66 9.49 -8.70 13.88
N VAL A 67 9.81 -9.90 13.43
CA VAL A 67 10.14 -11.03 14.31
C VAL A 67 11.47 -11.63 13.87
N GLU A 68 12.25 -12.09 14.83
CA GLU A 68 13.48 -12.83 14.60
C GLU A 68 13.15 -14.32 14.40
N VAL A 69 13.61 -14.87 13.29
CA VAL A 69 13.36 -16.25 12.87
C VAL A 69 14.71 -16.97 12.68
N PRO A 70 14.87 -18.22 13.13
CA PRO A 70 16.11 -18.98 12.93
C PRO A 70 16.47 -19.11 11.45
N THR A 71 17.75 -18.90 11.12
CA THR A 71 18.29 -19.20 9.79
C THR A 71 18.88 -20.60 9.77
N LEU A 72 18.29 -21.50 8.99
CA LEU A 72 18.80 -22.87 8.81
C LEU A 72 19.98 -22.97 7.81
N ASN A 73 20.43 -21.85 7.23
CA ASN A 73 21.37 -21.89 6.11
C ASN A 73 22.82 -22.00 6.58
N LYS A 74 23.38 -23.21 6.46
CA LYS A 74 24.81 -23.54 6.62
C LYS A 74 25.61 -23.46 5.29
N GLU A 75 24.98 -23.18 4.14
CA GLU A 75 25.54 -23.59 2.83
C GLU A 75 25.54 -22.55 1.68
N THR A 76 25.52 -21.23 1.92
CA THR A 76 25.79 -20.27 0.83
C THR A 76 26.95 -19.35 1.16
N SER A 77 28.08 -19.66 0.52
CA SER A 77 29.39 -19.00 0.51
C SER A 77 29.40 -17.61 -0.14
N HIS A 78 28.46 -16.75 0.23
CA HIS A 78 28.51 -15.32 -0.08
C HIS A 78 28.28 -14.53 1.22
N PRO A 79 29.31 -13.86 1.77
CA PRO A 79 29.20 -13.09 3.00
C PRO A 79 28.54 -11.75 2.66
N LEU A 80 27.24 -11.75 2.43
CA LEU A 80 26.48 -10.52 2.25
C LEU A 80 25.28 -10.54 3.18
N ASN A 81 25.26 -9.52 4.05
CA ASN A 81 24.28 -9.18 5.08
C ASN A 81 24.56 -9.81 6.45
N SER A 82 25.61 -9.32 7.10
CA SER A 82 25.69 -9.24 8.56
C SER A 82 24.37 -8.65 9.09
N SER A 83 23.47 -9.49 9.58
CA SER A 83 22.22 -9.02 10.19
C SER A 83 22.56 -8.51 11.59
N ALA A 84 22.35 -7.22 11.86
CA ALA A 84 22.47 -6.63 13.19
C ALA A 84 21.34 -7.13 14.10
N THR A 85 21.35 -8.43 14.39
CA THR A 85 20.47 -9.12 15.32
C THR A 85 21.18 -9.29 16.65
N LEU A 86 20.41 -9.29 17.74
CA LEU A 86 20.94 -9.47 19.09
C LEU A 86 21.41 -10.92 19.32
N SER A 87 20.87 -11.87 18.57
CA SER A 87 21.15 -13.32 18.71
C SER A 87 21.80 -13.92 17.45
N PRO A 88 22.95 -14.58 17.57
CA PRO A 88 23.60 -15.26 16.44
C PRO A 88 22.68 -16.30 15.79
N GLY A 89 22.65 -16.35 14.45
CA GLY A 89 21.87 -17.33 13.69
C GLY A 89 20.38 -17.00 13.49
N MET A 90 19.97 -15.77 13.80
CA MET A 90 18.61 -15.27 13.56
C MET A 90 18.57 -14.27 12.40
N LYS A 91 17.44 -14.22 11.67
CA LYS A 91 17.13 -13.15 10.70
C LYS A 91 15.83 -12.45 11.06
N ARG A 92 15.76 -11.15 10.81
CA ARG A 92 14.52 -10.38 10.98
C ARG A 92 13.63 -10.48 9.75
N VAL A 93 12.37 -10.78 9.97
CA VAL A 93 11.35 -10.91 8.93
C VAL A 93 10.08 -10.19 9.37
N ILE A 94 9.35 -9.62 8.39
CA ILE A 94 8.05 -8.99 8.63
C ILE A 94 6.98 -10.07 8.53
N VAL A 95 6.14 -10.18 9.55
CA VAL A 95 5.02 -11.13 9.60
C VAL A 95 3.71 -10.37 9.75
N ASN A 96 2.63 -10.93 9.17
CA ASN A 96 1.27 -10.43 9.35
C ASN A 96 0.61 -11.23 10.49
N ILE A 97 0.26 -10.55 11.57
CA ILE A 97 -0.33 -11.13 12.78
C ILE A 97 -1.76 -10.60 12.93
N ALA A 98 -2.63 -11.35 13.58
CA ALA A 98 -3.93 -10.83 14.02
C ALA A 98 -3.74 -9.54 14.88
N PRO A 99 -4.67 -8.58 14.81
CA PRO A 99 -4.53 -7.27 15.46
C PRO A 99 -4.37 -7.37 16.98
N ASP A 100 -4.96 -8.37 17.62
CA ASP A 100 -4.92 -8.55 19.07
C ASP A 100 -3.72 -9.38 19.55
N ALA A 101 -3.01 -10.04 18.63
CA ALA A 101 -1.88 -10.89 18.97
C ALA A 101 -0.56 -10.11 18.95
N SER A 102 0.14 -10.16 20.08
CA SER A 102 1.49 -9.60 20.25
C SER A 102 2.57 -10.59 19.79
N GLU A 103 2.32 -11.88 19.91
CA GLU A 103 3.32 -12.92 19.68
C GLU A 103 3.10 -13.63 18.35
N TYR A 104 4.21 -14.00 17.71
CA TYR A 104 4.21 -14.81 16.50
C TYR A 104 4.94 -16.11 16.80
N THR A 105 4.23 -17.23 16.66
CA THR A 105 4.85 -18.56 16.69
C THR A 105 5.28 -18.92 15.28
N HIS A 106 6.60 -19.10 15.08
CA HIS A 106 7.12 -19.48 13.79
C HIS A 106 6.86 -20.96 13.51
N ASP A 107 6.11 -21.23 12.45
CA ASP A 107 5.94 -22.57 11.90
C ASP A 107 7.03 -22.81 10.83
N PRO A 108 8.01 -23.70 11.08
CA PRO A 108 9.11 -23.96 10.14
C PRO A 108 8.66 -24.62 8.84
N THR A 109 7.44 -25.18 8.80
CA THR A 109 6.88 -25.80 7.59
C THR A 109 6.40 -24.77 6.57
N LYS A 110 6.07 -23.55 7.03
CA LYS A 110 5.52 -22.49 6.18
C LYS A 110 6.63 -21.59 5.66
N PRO A 111 6.71 -21.36 4.34
CA PRO A 111 7.70 -20.45 3.79
C PRO A 111 7.41 -19.01 4.26
N LEU A 112 8.47 -18.29 4.62
CA LEU A 112 8.37 -16.90 5.02
C LEU A 112 8.00 -16.03 3.81
N LYS A 113 6.81 -15.44 3.85
CA LYS A 113 6.31 -14.54 2.81
C LYS A 113 6.97 -13.17 2.91
N LYS A 114 7.32 -12.60 1.75
CA LYS A 114 7.74 -11.20 1.65
C LYS A 114 6.55 -10.36 1.22
N PHE A 115 6.27 -9.29 1.95
CA PHE A 115 5.19 -8.37 1.61
C PHE A 115 5.68 -7.27 0.65
N ALA A 116 4.88 -6.99 -0.38
CA ALA A 116 5.22 -6.01 -1.39
C ALA A 116 5.40 -4.61 -0.78
N ARG A 117 6.52 -3.95 -1.14
CA ARG A 117 6.86 -2.57 -0.73
C ARG A 117 7.05 -2.35 0.78
N MET A 118 7.13 -3.42 1.56
CA MET A 118 7.48 -3.40 2.98
C MET A 118 8.96 -3.75 3.15
N LYS A 119 9.67 -3.01 3.99
CA LYS A 119 11.09 -3.27 4.28
C LYS A 119 11.39 -3.03 5.76
N ILE A 120 12.47 -3.64 6.23
CA ILE A 120 13.03 -3.37 7.57
C ILE A 120 14.15 -2.32 7.39
N THR A 121 14.15 -1.32 8.24
CA THR A 121 15.08 -0.19 8.27
C THR A 121 15.61 0.00 9.68
N ALA A 122 16.76 0.67 9.85
CA ALA A 122 17.36 0.94 11.16
C ALA A 122 17.46 -0.30 12.07
N GLY A 123 17.75 -1.46 11.47
CA GLY A 123 17.84 -2.75 12.15
C GLY A 123 16.48 -3.38 12.49
N SER A 124 15.53 -2.67 13.09
CA SER A 124 14.26 -3.24 13.60
C SER A 124 12.98 -2.52 13.15
N ALA A 125 13.08 -1.33 12.55
CA ALA A 125 11.91 -0.52 12.23
C ALA A 125 11.29 -0.92 10.89
N ILE A 126 9.98 -1.14 10.85
CA ILE A 126 9.26 -1.39 9.59
C ILE A 126 9.07 -0.07 8.85
N SER A 127 9.35 -0.07 7.55
CA SER A 127 9.13 1.05 6.65
C SER A 127 8.38 0.59 5.41
N GLY A 128 7.39 1.39 5.00
CA GLY A 128 6.54 1.10 3.86
C GLY A 128 5.43 2.15 3.72
N PRO A 129 4.77 2.23 2.55
CA PRO A 129 3.65 3.14 2.35
C PRO A 129 2.45 2.73 3.22
N TYR A 130 1.70 3.73 3.71
CA TYR A 130 0.47 3.55 4.51
C TYR A 130 0.64 2.83 5.85
N LEU A 131 1.88 2.69 6.35
CA LEU A 131 2.14 2.14 7.67
C LEU A 131 1.96 3.20 8.76
N GLN A 132 1.21 2.84 9.78
CA GLN A 132 1.03 3.61 11.01
C GLN A 132 1.76 2.87 12.15
N PRO A 133 2.88 3.38 12.68
CA PRO A 133 3.64 2.68 13.70
C PRO A 133 2.86 2.56 15.01
N ILE A 134 2.94 1.40 15.66
CA ILE A 134 2.31 1.16 16.96
C ILE A 134 3.20 1.71 18.07
N LYS A 135 2.64 2.56 18.93
CA LYS A 135 3.35 3.14 20.08
C LYS A 135 3.87 2.04 21.01
N GLY A 136 5.05 2.25 21.59
CA GLY A 136 5.68 1.28 22.52
C GLY A 136 6.42 0.12 21.86
N THR A 137 6.42 0.01 20.52
CA THR A 137 7.11 -1.07 19.79
C THR A 137 8.45 -0.68 19.17
N ASN A 138 8.93 0.55 19.41
CA ASN A 138 10.16 1.11 18.82
C ASN A 138 10.21 0.99 17.27
N GLY A 139 9.04 1.05 16.62
CA GLY A 139 8.89 0.93 15.17
C GLY A 139 8.92 -0.51 14.63
N SER A 140 9.02 -1.52 15.50
CA SER A 140 9.01 -2.93 15.08
C SER A 140 7.63 -3.45 14.73
N ALA A 141 6.56 -2.73 15.09
CA ALA A 141 5.20 -3.05 14.66
C ALA A 141 4.50 -1.83 14.06
N ALA A 142 3.69 -2.09 13.04
CA ALA A 142 2.88 -1.08 12.37
C ALA A 142 1.53 -1.64 11.94
N LEU A 143 0.51 -0.80 11.98
CA LEU A 143 -0.80 -1.06 11.41
C LEU A 143 -0.83 -0.57 9.97
N ILE A 144 -1.54 -1.31 9.12
CA ILE A 144 -1.93 -0.87 7.80
C ILE A 144 -3.45 -0.90 7.72
N LYS A 145 -4.04 0.27 7.49
CA LYS A 145 -5.49 0.44 7.36
C LYS A 145 -5.83 0.65 5.89
N VAL A 146 -6.94 0.07 5.44
CA VAL A 146 -7.48 0.31 4.11
C VAL A 146 -7.91 1.77 4.00
N GLU A 147 -7.24 2.51 3.13
CA GLU A 147 -7.50 3.91 2.82
C GLU A 147 -7.87 4.08 1.34
N GLU A 148 -8.66 5.10 1.01
CA GLU A 148 -9.00 5.40 -0.39
C GLU A 148 -7.73 5.77 -1.17
N GLY A 149 -7.57 5.16 -2.35
CA GLY A 149 -6.48 5.48 -3.26
C GLY A 149 -5.14 4.81 -2.93
N MET A 150 -5.10 3.82 -2.03
CA MET A 150 -3.87 3.06 -1.72
C MET A 150 -3.19 2.46 -2.96
N TRP A 151 -4.00 1.98 -3.91
CA TRP A 151 -3.52 1.39 -5.16
C TRP A 151 -3.81 2.30 -6.35
N GLU A 152 -4.17 3.56 -6.12
CA GLU A 152 -4.49 4.50 -7.19
C GLU A 152 -3.22 4.96 -7.91
N ASP A 153 -3.31 5.07 -9.24
CA ASP A 153 -2.23 5.67 -10.03
C ASP A 153 -2.56 7.16 -10.14
N LYS A 154 -2.00 7.95 -9.22
CA LYS A 154 -2.32 9.38 -9.09
C LYS A 154 -2.01 10.12 -10.39
N LEU A 155 -2.94 10.99 -10.77
CA LEU A 155 -2.79 11.85 -11.95
C LEU A 155 -1.97 13.08 -11.59
N GLY A 156 -1.01 13.42 -12.44
CA GLY A 156 -0.27 14.67 -12.31
C GLY A 156 -1.21 15.87 -12.38
N GLN A 157 -1.17 16.72 -11.36
CA GLN A 157 -1.87 18.00 -11.33
C GLN A 157 -0.88 19.14 -11.58
N LYS A 158 -1.31 20.14 -12.36
CA LYS A 158 -0.49 21.33 -12.61
C LYS A 158 -0.50 22.23 -11.36
N VAL A 159 0.64 22.35 -10.70
CA VAL A 159 0.84 23.28 -9.57
C VAL A 159 0.91 24.71 -10.10
N ASP A 160 0.07 25.59 -9.58
CA ASP A 160 -0.04 27.02 -9.96
C ASP A 160 -0.19 27.25 -11.47
N GLY A 161 -1.08 26.53 -12.14
CA GLY A 161 -1.31 26.68 -13.59
C GLY A 161 -0.23 26.02 -14.48
N GLY A 162 0.78 25.41 -13.86
CA GLY A 162 1.92 24.78 -14.54
C GLY A 162 3.03 25.79 -14.85
N GLU A 163 4.15 25.31 -15.39
CA GLU A 163 5.38 26.11 -15.55
C GLU A 163 5.15 27.44 -16.28
N ARG A 164 4.42 27.42 -17.41
CA ARG A 164 4.19 28.62 -18.24
C ARG A 164 3.37 29.71 -17.56
N ARG A 165 2.37 29.33 -16.75
CA ARG A 165 1.42 30.29 -16.14
C ARG A 165 1.67 30.55 -14.66
N ARG A 166 2.70 29.92 -14.07
CA ARG A 166 3.00 30.02 -12.64
C ARG A 166 3.23 31.46 -12.18
N ALA A 167 4.00 32.25 -12.92
CA ALA A 167 4.28 33.64 -12.56
C ALA A 167 3.01 34.50 -12.60
N GLU A 168 2.22 34.37 -13.68
CA GLU A 168 0.95 35.08 -13.87
C GLU A 168 -0.07 34.74 -12.77
N VAL A 169 -0.31 33.44 -12.53
CA VAL A 169 -1.26 32.97 -11.51
C VAL A 169 -0.86 33.46 -10.12
N ARG A 170 0.43 33.40 -9.77
CA ARG A 170 0.93 33.90 -8.47
C ARG A 170 0.85 35.42 -8.36
N ALA A 171 1.10 36.16 -9.43
CA ALA A 171 0.96 37.61 -9.42
C ALA A 171 -0.50 38.03 -9.23
N LYS A 172 -1.43 37.39 -9.95
CA LYS A 172 -2.87 37.63 -9.80
C LYS A 172 -3.36 37.31 -8.39
N LYS A 173 -2.97 36.14 -7.86
CA LYS A 173 -3.31 35.74 -6.48
C LYS A 173 -2.83 36.77 -5.45
N ARG A 174 -1.57 37.22 -5.55
CA ARG A 174 -1.03 38.25 -4.65
C ARG A 174 -1.77 39.59 -4.75
N SER A 175 -2.18 39.99 -5.95
CA SER A 175 -2.94 41.23 -6.14
C SER A 175 -4.32 41.13 -5.49
N GLU A 176 -5.01 40.01 -5.63
CA GLU A 176 -6.31 39.76 -5.01
C GLU A 176 -6.22 39.70 -3.48
N GLU A 177 -5.17 39.08 -2.92
CA GLU A 177 -4.91 39.05 -1.49
C GLU A 177 -4.69 40.46 -0.91
N ARG A 178 -3.92 41.31 -1.59
CA ARG A 178 -3.74 42.72 -1.17
C ARG A 178 -5.05 43.51 -1.19
N LYS A 179 -5.92 43.26 -2.17
CA LYS A 179 -7.22 43.94 -2.27
C LYS A 179 -8.23 43.49 -1.22
N LYS A 180 -8.09 42.28 -0.67
CA LYS A 180 -8.96 41.75 0.40
C LYS A 180 -8.46 42.08 1.80
N GLY A 181 -7.17 42.37 1.94
CA GLY A 181 -6.54 42.74 3.22
C GLY A 181 -6.56 44.24 3.53
N VAL A 182 -7.10 45.05 2.60
CA VAL A 182 -7.49 46.46 2.79
C VAL A 182 -9.00 46.50 2.91
#